data_AF-A0A965J3L1-F1
#
_entry.id   AF-A0A965J3L1-F1
#
_cell.length_a   1.000
_cell.length_b   1.000
_cell.length_c   1.000
_cell.angle_alpha   90.00
_cell.angle_beta   90.00
_cell.angle_gamma   90.00
#
_symmetry.space_group_name_H-M   'P 1'
#
loop_
_entity.id
_entity.type
_entity.pdbx_description
1 polymer ?
#
loop_
_entity_poly.entity_id
_entity_poly.type
_entity_poly.pdbx_seq_one_letter_code
_entity_poly.pdbx_strand_id
1 'polypeptide(L)'
;MNRIIEFLVKSNISLAVCAAIISMSFAPYTNSTFLWGALVYFSVFTLYTTHRLIKWNFGQLDQEWKVWYSARSRVLFPLVIIHFLGACYMLFFWLQVKWSSALILILLLTFWYLIPNSILTLRRIPFLKAFIVALVWTYVLLLFPHQQLEKYPSESYWRLGFFFYFLHLAILSDIKDIRLDPIDWKTIPSVLGISRAKWVSLVFALGSFIFFVLSPLCQNSLWIGLLYFSTWYFLERKSATPNISYDKLLWVLTLLFFMIRFL
;
A
#
# COMPACT_ATOMS: atom_id res chain seq x y z
N MET A 1 -24.17 1.33 0.51
CA MET A 1 -23.08 2.31 0.37
C MET A 1 -23.40 3.19 -0.84
N ASN A 2 -23.04 4.48 -0.85
CA ASN A 2 -23.21 5.31 -2.05
C ASN A 2 -22.46 4.65 -3.23
N ARG A 3 -23.11 4.51 -4.39
CA ARG A 3 -22.56 3.83 -5.58
C ARG A 3 -21.21 4.40 -6.02
N ILE A 4 -21.01 5.71 -5.84
CA ILE A 4 -19.75 6.40 -6.14
C ILE A 4 -18.65 5.95 -5.19
N ILE A 5 -18.92 5.95 -3.88
CA ILE A 5 -17.96 5.52 -2.86
C ILE A 5 -17.58 4.05 -3.06
N GLU A 6 -18.56 3.20 -3.39
CA GLU A 6 -18.32 1.80 -3.72
C GLU A 6 -17.40 1.64 -4.91
N PHE A 7 -17.63 2.43 -5.98
CA PHE A 7 -16.79 2.40 -7.14
C PHE A 7 -15.35 2.84 -6.82
N LEU A 8 -15.17 3.97 -6.12
CA LEU A 8 -13.86 4.50 -5.76
C LEU A 8 -13.03 3.53 -4.91
N VAL A 9 -13.69 2.76 -4.03
CA VAL A 9 -13.06 1.75 -3.18
C VAL A 9 -12.75 0.49 -3.98
N LYS A 10 -13.75 -0.12 -4.63
CA LYS A 10 -13.57 -1.41 -5.31
C LYS A 10 -12.70 -1.33 -6.57
N SER A 11 -12.56 -0.15 -7.19
CA SER A 11 -11.65 0.09 -8.31
C SER A 11 -10.22 0.47 -7.89
N ASN A 12 -9.92 0.57 -6.59
CA ASN A 12 -8.63 1.03 -6.07
C ASN A 12 -8.25 2.50 -6.40
N ILE A 13 -9.17 3.34 -6.91
CA ILE A 13 -8.92 4.78 -7.09
C ILE A 13 -8.58 5.44 -5.75
N SER A 14 -9.36 5.12 -4.72
CA SER A 14 -9.11 5.59 -3.35
C SER A 14 -7.70 5.29 -2.89
N LEU A 15 -7.27 4.03 -3.04
CA LEU A 15 -5.94 3.55 -2.69
C LEU A 15 -4.84 4.30 -3.45
N ALA A 16 -5.02 4.51 -4.75
CA ALA A 16 -4.07 5.21 -5.59
C ALA A 16 -3.92 6.69 -5.22
N VAL A 17 -5.04 7.39 -4.94
CA VAL A 17 -5.02 8.79 -4.49
C VAL A 17 -4.29 8.91 -3.16
N CYS A 18 -4.57 7.99 -2.24
CA CYS A 18 -3.92 7.97 -0.94
C CYS A 18 -2.39 7.77 -1.05
N ALA A 19 -1.96 6.80 -1.86
CA ALA A 19 -0.55 6.55 -2.09
C ALA A 19 0.17 7.76 -2.72
N ALA A 20 -0.49 8.43 -3.67
CA ALA A 20 0.04 9.63 -4.31
C ALA A 20 0.24 10.78 -3.32
N ILE A 21 -0.76 11.04 -2.47
CA ILE A 21 -0.68 12.08 -1.45
C ILE A 21 0.42 11.76 -0.43
N ILE A 22 0.50 10.52 0.05
CA ILE A 22 1.58 10.11 0.96
C ILE A 22 2.95 10.37 0.32
N SER A 23 3.14 9.96 -0.95
CA SER A 23 4.40 10.19 -1.66
C SER A 23 4.71 11.68 -1.80
N MET A 24 3.71 12.48 -2.15
CA MET A 24 3.85 13.93 -2.27
C MET A 24 4.18 14.59 -0.92
N SER A 25 3.60 14.15 0.18
CA SER A 25 3.80 14.76 1.50
C SER A 25 5.25 14.62 1.99
N PHE A 26 5.94 13.56 1.58
CA PHE A 26 7.33 13.32 2.00
C PHE A 26 8.36 13.72 0.96
N ALA A 27 8.01 13.73 -0.33
CA ALA A 27 8.96 14.11 -1.36
C ALA A 27 9.36 15.60 -1.26
N PRO A 28 10.62 15.96 -1.59
CA PRO A 28 11.11 17.34 -1.55
C PRO A 28 10.23 18.32 -2.32
N TYR A 29 10.00 19.51 -1.75
CA TYR A 29 9.18 20.57 -2.37
C TYR A 29 9.86 21.10 -3.64
N THR A 30 9.42 20.59 -4.78
CA THR A 30 9.92 20.93 -6.12
C THR A 30 8.76 20.91 -7.11
N ASN A 31 8.94 21.51 -8.29
CA ASN A 31 7.92 21.45 -9.35
C ASN A 31 7.59 20.01 -9.75
N SER A 32 8.56 19.10 -9.60
CA SER A 32 8.40 17.69 -9.92
C SER A 32 7.61 16.90 -8.88
N THR A 33 7.28 17.45 -7.70
CA THR A 33 6.60 16.64 -6.68
C THR A 33 5.21 16.19 -7.11
N PHE A 34 4.45 17.06 -7.80
CA PHE A 34 3.14 16.69 -8.32
C PHE A 34 3.24 15.61 -9.40
N LEU A 35 4.30 15.66 -10.23
CA LEU A 35 4.59 14.63 -11.23
C LEU A 35 4.90 13.28 -10.58
N TRP A 36 5.64 13.27 -9.46
CA TRP A 36 5.87 12.07 -8.66
C TRP A 36 4.58 11.50 -8.05
N GLY A 37 3.73 12.36 -7.48
CA GLY A 37 2.42 11.95 -7.00
C GLY A 37 1.55 11.34 -8.11
N ALA A 38 1.51 11.98 -9.28
CA ALA A 38 0.77 11.48 -10.44
C ALA A 38 1.31 10.11 -10.92
N LEU A 39 2.64 9.94 -10.99
CA LEU A 39 3.25 8.66 -11.32
C LEU A 39 2.84 7.57 -10.33
N VAL A 40 2.88 7.86 -9.03
CA VAL A 40 2.46 6.92 -7.98
C VAL A 40 0.99 6.57 -8.12
N TYR A 41 0.12 7.56 -8.34
CA TYR A 41 -1.31 7.33 -8.58
C TYR A 41 -1.53 6.35 -9.74
N PHE A 42 -0.97 6.65 -10.92
CA PHE A 42 -1.13 5.82 -12.11
C PHE A 42 -0.56 4.40 -11.90
N SER A 43 0.59 4.29 -11.24
CA SER A 43 1.25 3.01 -10.99
C SER A 43 0.47 2.14 -10.02
N VAL A 44 0.02 2.70 -8.88
CA VAL A 44 -0.74 1.98 -7.85
C VAL A 44 -2.09 1.55 -8.39
N PHE A 45 -2.81 2.43 -9.09
CA PHE A 45 -4.08 2.07 -9.72
C PHE A 45 -3.91 0.92 -10.70
N THR A 46 -2.94 1.03 -11.61
CA THR A 46 -2.65 -0.01 -12.61
C THR A 46 -2.34 -1.34 -11.94
N LEU A 47 -1.41 -1.36 -10.98
CA LEU A 47 -0.97 -2.59 -10.32
C LEU A 47 -2.11 -3.28 -9.57
N TYR A 48 -2.81 -2.56 -8.69
CA TYR A 48 -3.82 -3.15 -7.81
C TYR A 48 -5.08 -3.55 -8.58
N THR A 49 -5.49 -2.76 -9.57
CA THR A 49 -6.66 -3.11 -10.39
C THR A 49 -6.35 -4.27 -11.32
N THR A 50 -5.14 -4.34 -11.89
CA THR A 50 -4.69 -5.52 -12.65
C THR A 50 -4.64 -6.76 -11.77
N HIS A 51 -4.06 -6.66 -10.57
CA HIS A 51 -4.01 -7.78 -9.63
C HIS A 51 -5.41 -8.31 -9.26
N ARG A 52 -6.38 -7.40 -9.05
CA ARG A 52 -7.78 -7.77 -8.80
C ARG A 52 -8.46 -8.39 -10.02
N LEU A 53 -8.21 -7.88 -11.23
CA LEU A 53 -8.73 -8.46 -12.47
C LEU A 53 -8.17 -9.88 -12.70
N ILE A 54 -6.89 -10.10 -12.40
CA ILE A 54 -6.26 -11.43 -12.41
C ILE A 54 -6.97 -12.33 -11.39
N LYS A 55 -7.08 -11.92 -10.12
CA LYS A 55 -7.80 -12.68 -9.09
C LYS A 55 -9.24 -13.02 -9.50
N TRP A 56 -9.95 -12.07 -10.15
CA TRP A 56 -11.28 -12.29 -10.68
C TRP A 56 -11.30 -13.40 -11.75
N ASN A 57 -10.38 -13.33 -12.72
CA ASN A 57 -10.27 -14.30 -13.80
C ASN A 57 -9.93 -15.71 -13.29
N PHE A 58 -9.14 -15.80 -12.21
CA PHE A 58 -8.79 -17.07 -11.55
C PHE A 58 -9.81 -17.52 -10.48
N GLY A 59 -10.92 -16.79 -10.29
CA GLY A 59 -11.94 -17.16 -9.30
C GLY A 59 -11.50 -17.06 -7.84
N GLN A 60 -10.48 -16.25 -7.54
CA GLN A 60 -9.87 -16.06 -6.22
C GLN A 60 -10.43 -14.85 -5.45
N LEU A 61 -11.56 -14.30 -5.90
CA LEU A 61 -12.28 -13.25 -5.20
C LEU A 61 -13.45 -13.85 -4.43
N ASP A 62 -13.80 -13.24 -3.31
CA ASP A 62 -15.06 -13.55 -2.63
C ASP A 62 -16.27 -13.26 -3.53
N GLN A 63 -17.44 -13.75 -3.12
CA GLN A 63 -18.66 -13.66 -3.91
C GLN A 63 -19.09 -12.21 -4.21
N GLU A 64 -18.93 -11.30 -3.25
CA GLU A 64 -19.35 -9.90 -3.40
C GLU A 64 -18.46 -9.19 -4.44
N TRP A 65 -17.14 -9.34 -4.31
CA TRP A 65 -16.17 -8.76 -5.22
C TRP A 65 -16.25 -9.40 -6.60
N LYS A 66 -16.48 -10.71 -6.69
CA LYS A 66 -16.67 -11.42 -7.96
C LYS A 66 -17.86 -10.87 -8.74
N VAL A 67 -19.04 -10.73 -8.10
CA VAL A 67 -20.23 -10.15 -8.73
C VAL A 67 -19.97 -8.70 -9.16
N TRP A 68 -19.28 -7.92 -8.33
CA TRP A 68 -18.97 -6.54 -8.67
C TRP A 68 -18.06 -6.42 -9.91
N TYR A 69 -16.95 -7.17 -9.94
CA TYR A 69 -15.99 -7.16 -11.05
C TYR A 69 -16.59 -7.70 -12.35
N SER A 70 -17.38 -8.78 -12.30
CA SER A 70 -18.05 -9.32 -13.48
C SER A 70 -18.93 -8.29 -14.19
N ALA A 71 -19.61 -7.43 -13.44
CA ALA A 71 -20.49 -6.41 -14.00
C ALA A 71 -19.76 -5.15 -14.50
N ARG A 72 -18.47 -4.94 -14.17
CA ARG A 72 -17.73 -3.70 -14.48
C ARG A 72 -16.39 -3.92 -15.21
N SER A 73 -16.00 -5.17 -15.49
CA SER A 73 -14.73 -5.50 -16.15
C SER A 73 -14.53 -4.75 -17.47
N ARG A 74 -15.60 -4.57 -18.27
CA ARG A 74 -15.57 -3.80 -19.53
C ARG A 74 -15.14 -2.33 -19.37
N VAL A 75 -15.34 -1.74 -18.19
CA VAL A 75 -14.91 -0.38 -17.87
C VAL A 75 -13.54 -0.39 -17.19
N LEU A 76 -13.28 -1.37 -16.33
CA LEU A 76 -12.02 -1.46 -15.60
C LEU A 76 -10.81 -1.76 -16.49
N PHE A 77 -10.98 -2.60 -17.51
CA PHE A 77 -9.90 -2.91 -18.46
C PHE A 77 -9.36 -1.67 -19.20
N PRO A 78 -10.18 -0.88 -19.91
CA PRO A 78 -9.68 0.33 -20.58
C PRO A 78 -9.15 1.35 -19.58
N LEU A 79 -9.74 1.46 -18.38
CA LEU A 79 -9.19 2.33 -17.33
C LEU A 79 -7.77 1.91 -16.93
N VAL A 80 -7.51 0.61 -16.74
CA VAL A 80 -6.16 0.10 -16.43
C VAL A 80 -5.19 0.44 -17.55
N ILE A 81 -5.58 0.26 -18.82
CA ILE A 81 -4.71 0.59 -19.96
C ILE A 81 -4.38 2.08 -19.99
N ILE A 82 -5.37 2.96 -19.81
CA ILE A 82 -5.17 4.41 -19.78
C ILE A 82 -4.22 4.80 -18.64
N HIS A 83 -4.40 4.24 -17.45
CA HIS A 83 -3.52 4.55 -16.31
C HIS A 83 -2.12 3.98 -16.50
N PHE A 84 -1.97 2.81 -17.11
CA PHE A 84 -0.67 2.23 -17.44
C PHE A 84 0.09 3.13 -18.44
N LEU A 85 -0.60 3.56 -19.50
CA LEU A 85 -0.03 4.50 -20.47
C LEU A 85 0.31 5.84 -19.82
N GLY A 86 -0.52 6.33 -18.89
CA GLY A 86 -0.23 7.52 -18.08
C GLY A 86 1.04 7.37 -17.23
N ALA A 87 1.22 6.22 -16.57
CA ALA A 87 2.45 5.93 -15.82
C ALA A 87 3.68 5.91 -16.74
N CYS A 88 3.60 5.22 -17.88
CA CYS A 88 4.68 5.19 -18.87
C CYS A 88 5.00 6.60 -19.39
N TYR A 89 3.98 7.39 -19.70
CA TYR A 89 4.15 8.75 -20.18
C TYR A 89 4.88 9.63 -19.15
N MET A 90 4.49 9.54 -17.87
CA MET A 90 5.18 10.27 -16.79
C MET A 90 6.64 9.82 -16.62
N LEU A 91 6.90 8.50 -16.65
CA LEU A 91 8.25 7.93 -16.49
C LEU A 91 9.20 8.38 -17.60
N PHE A 92 8.77 8.29 -18.86
CA PHE A 92 9.65 8.49 -20.01
C PHE A 92 9.77 9.95 -20.45
N PHE A 93 8.71 10.76 -20.31
CA PHE A 93 8.71 12.12 -20.86
C PHE A 93 8.88 13.23 -19.81
N TRP A 94 8.54 12.99 -18.54
CA TRP A 94 8.50 14.04 -17.52
C TRP A 94 9.53 13.87 -16.42
N LEU A 95 9.74 12.65 -15.91
CA LEU A 95 10.53 12.41 -14.72
C LEU A 95 11.99 11.99 -14.97
N GLN A 96 12.33 11.61 -16.21
CA GLN A 96 13.70 11.21 -16.64
C GLN A 96 14.42 10.36 -15.58
N VAL A 97 13.75 9.30 -15.15
CA VAL A 97 14.17 8.49 -14.00
C VAL A 97 15.57 7.90 -14.18
N LYS A 98 16.43 8.12 -13.19
CA LYS A 98 17.70 7.42 -13.02
C LYS A 98 17.43 6.01 -12.51
N TRP A 99 17.65 5.01 -13.37
CA TRP A 99 17.48 3.60 -13.02
C TRP A 99 18.48 3.19 -11.94
N SER A 100 18.00 2.49 -10.90
CA SER A 100 18.83 1.94 -9.83
C SER A 100 18.61 0.42 -9.72
N SER A 101 19.61 -0.30 -9.21
CA SER A 101 19.51 -1.74 -8.95
C SER A 101 18.37 -2.08 -7.99
N ALA A 102 18.11 -1.21 -7.00
CA ALA A 102 16.99 -1.36 -6.07
C ALA A 102 15.62 -1.22 -6.77
N LEU A 103 15.48 -0.32 -7.75
CA LEU A 103 14.25 -0.22 -8.55
C LEU A 103 14.03 -1.48 -9.40
N ILE A 104 15.08 -2.00 -10.04
CA ILE A 104 15.02 -3.23 -10.83
C ILE A 104 14.60 -4.41 -9.95
N LEU A 105 15.21 -4.55 -8.76
CA LEU A 105 14.84 -5.58 -7.80
C LEU A 105 13.36 -5.49 -7.40
N ILE A 106 12.84 -4.29 -7.16
CA ILE A 106 11.43 -4.08 -6.79
C ILE A 106 10.49 -4.43 -7.93
N LEU A 107 10.84 -4.11 -9.18
CA LEU A 107 10.06 -4.51 -10.34
C LEU A 107 10.02 -6.04 -10.47
N LEU A 108 11.15 -6.72 -10.26
CA LEU A 108 11.22 -8.19 -10.26
C LEU A 108 10.38 -8.81 -9.12
N LEU A 109 10.50 -8.28 -7.90
CA LEU A 109 9.70 -8.73 -6.74
C LEU A 109 8.20 -8.54 -6.98
N THR A 110 7.82 -7.42 -7.60
CA THR A 110 6.42 -7.11 -7.93
C THR A 110 5.89 -8.04 -9.01
N PHE A 111 6.69 -8.31 -10.05
CA PHE A 111 6.32 -9.23 -11.12
C PHE A 111 6.12 -10.66 -10.59
N TRP A 112 7.06 -11.17 -9.79
CA TRP A 112 6.91 -12.48 -9.14
C TRP A 112 5.76 -12.55 -8.14
N TYR A 113 5.38 -11.42 -7.54
CA TYR A 113 4.20 -11.34 -6.68
C TYR A 113 2.87 -11.45 -7.46
N LEU A 114 2.83 -11.03 -8.73
CA LEU A 114 1.61 -10.99 -9.55
C LEU A 114 1.24 -12.35 -10.17
N ILE A 115 2.21 -13.23 -10.42
CA ILE A 115 1.97 -14.52 -11.09
C ILE A 115 1.35 -15.51 -10.09
N PRO A 116 0.08 -15.94 -10.26
CA PRO A 116 -0.50 -16.99 -9.46
C PRO A 116 0.19 -18.33 -9.75
N ASN A 117 0.37 -19.18 -8.73
CA ASN A 117 0.81 -20.58 -8.86
C ASN A 117 2.20 -20.83 -9.49
N SER A 118 3.09 -19.84 -9.54
CA SER A 118 4.49 -20.14 -9.88
C SER A 118 5.14 -20.99 -8.77
N ILE A 119 5.94 -21.98 -9.16
CA ILE A 119 6.70 -22.88 -8.26
C ILE A 119 7.63 -22.08 -7.30
N LEU A 120 7.93 -20.82 -7.67
CA LEU A 120 8.73 -19.84 -6.93
C LEU A 120 7.86 -18.80 -6.21
N THR A 121 6.67 -19.16 -5.73
CA THR A 121 5.82 -18.21 -5.02
C THR A 121 6.47 -17.83 -3.69
N LEU A 122 7.01 -16.62 -3.60
CA LEU A 122 7.50 -15.98 -2.36
C LEU A 122 6.47 -16.04 -1.21
N ARG A 123 5.19 -16.29 -1.54
CA ARG A 123 4.06 -16.53 -0.62
C ARG A 123 4.13 -17.84 0.16
N ARG A 124 4.96 -18.81 -0.26
CA ARG A 124 5.20 -20.08 0.44
C ARG A 124 6.28 -19.96 1.52
N ILE A 125 7.11 -18.91 1.47
CA ILE A 125 8.11 -18.64 2.50
C ILE A 125 7.40 -17.99 3.69
N PRO A 126 7.49 -18.58 4.90
CA PRO A 126 6.87 -18.04 6.09
C PRO A 126 7.19 -16.56 6.29
N PHE A 127 6.17 -15.75 6.54
CA PHE A 127 6.27 -14.35 6.97
C PHE A 127 6.79 -13.35 5.92
N LEU A 128 7.52 -13.81 4.90
CA LEU A 128 8.26 -12.98 3.95
C LEU A 128 7.36 -12.02 3.16
N LYS A 129 6.12 -12.44 2.85
CA LYS A 129 5.14 -11.62 2.12
C LYS A 129 4.97 -10.23 2.73
N ALA A 130 4.74 -10.15 4.05
CA ALA A 130 4.47 -8.89 4.72
C ALA A 130 5.69 -7.95 4.68
N PHE A 131 6.90 -8.51 4.85
CA PHE A 131 8.17 -7.76 4.76
C PHE A 131 8.41 -7.22 3.35
N ILE A 132 8.21 -8.04 2.31
CA ILE A 132 8.36 -7.60 0.92
C ILE A 132 7.39 -6.45 0.61
N VAL A 133 6.11 -6.60 0.98
CA VAL A 133 5.11 -5.54 0.76
C VAL A 133 5.54 -4.26 1.47
N ALA A 134 5.95 -4.33 2.73
CA ALA A 134 6.41 -3.17 3.48
C ALA A 134 7.64 -2.49 2.86
N LEU A 135 8.62 -3.28 2.39
CA LEU A 135 9.81 -2.76 1.70
C LEU A 135 9.45 -2.06 0.39
N VAL A 136 8.62 -2.68 -0.44
CA VAL A 136 8.18 -2.12 -1.73
C VAL A 136 7.43 -0.81 -1.51
N TRP A 137 6.48 -0.77 -0.57
CA TRP A 137 5.72 0.45 -0.27
C TRP A 137 6.61 1.58 0.27
N THR A 138 7.50 1.27 1.22
CA THR A 138 8.44 2.27 1.77
C THR A 138 9.34 2.82 0.68
N TYR A 139 9.88 1.94 -0.17
CA TYR A 139 10.79 2.36 -1.22
C TYR A 139 10.07 3.18 -2.30
N VAL A 140 9.00 2.65 -2.89
CA VAL A 140 8.32 3.28 -4.03
C VAL A 140 7.69 4.61 -3.65
N LEU A 141 7.06 4.69 -2.47
CA LEU A 141 6.38 5.93 -2.09
C LEU A 141 7.31 7.00 -1.55
N LEU A 142 8.40 6.60 -0.87
CA LEU A 142 9.20 7.52 -0.09
C LEU A 142 10.63 7.59 -0.59
N LEU A 143 11.36 6.47 -0.59
CA LEU A 143 12.80 6.49 -0.89
C LEU A 143 13.07 6.86 -2.35
N PHE A 144 12.29 6.31 -3.27
CA PHE A 144 12.52 6.45 -4.69
C PHE A 144 12.34 7.89 -5.18
N PRO A 145 11.24 8.62 -4.86
CA PRO A 145 11.15 10.05 -5.16
C PRO A 145 12.31 10.87 -4.58
N HIS A 146 12.75 10.58 -3.35
CA HIS A 146 13.90 11.27 -2.75
C HIS A 146 15.22 11.02 -3.48
N GLN A 147 15.47 9.78 -3.92
CA GLN A 147 16.66 9.42 -4.71
C GLN A 147 16.75 10.23 -5.99
N GLN A 148 15.61 10.38 -6.66
CA GLN A 148 15.54 11.05 -7.95
C GLN A 148 15.66 12.58 -7.83
N LEU A 149 15.37 13.11 -6.64
CA LEU A 149 15.40 14.56 -6.36
C LEU A 149 16.67 15.00 -5.60
N GLU A 150 17.64 14.09 -5.40
CA GLU A 150 18.97 14.33 -4.79
C GLU A 150 18.97 15.08 -3.44
N LYS A 151 17.83 15.08 -2.75
CA LYS A 151 17.66 15.70 -1.43
C LYS A 151 17.40 14.61 -0.41
N TYR A 152 18.48 14.03 0.08
CA TYR A 152 18.46 13.07 1.19
C TYR A 152 18.67 13.81 2.51
N PRO A 153 17.70 13.80 3.43
CA PRO A 153 18.02 14.00 4.83
C PRO A 153 18.93 12.84 5.26
N SER A 154 20.14 13.14 5.71
CA SER A 154 21.13 12.16 6.18
C SER A 154 20.63 11.37 7.39
N GLU A 155 19.82 12.01 8.23
CA GLU A 155 19.18 11.46 9.42
C GLU A 155 17.73 11.11 9.11
N SER A 156 17.31 9.85 9.26
CA SER A 156 15.91 9.51 9.00
C SER A 156 15.46 8.22 9.66
N TYR A 157 15.11 8.35 10.95
CA TYR A 157 14.28 7.39 11.67
C TYR A 157 12.88 7.26 11.03
N TRP A 158 12.39 8.31 10.36
CA TRP A 158 11.08 8.27 9.70
C TRP A 158 10.97 7.17 8.64
N ARG A 159 12.06 6.80 7.94
CA ARG A 159 12.08 5.68 6.98
C ARG A 159 11.73 4.36 7.65
N LEU A 160 12.34 4.10 8.82
CA LEU A 160 12.02 2.93 9.63
C LEU A 160 10.61 3.04 10.19
N GLY A 161 10.17 4.24 10.59
CA GLY A 161 8.78 4.51 10.97
C GLY A 161 7.78 4.03 9.92
N PHE A 162 7.94 4.43 8.66
CA PHE A 162 7.06 3.99 7.58
C PHE A 162 7.19 2.52 7.22
N PHE A 163 8.40 1.96 7.29
CA PHE A 163 8.59 0.53 7.06
C PHE A 163 7.79 -0.31 8.05
N PHE A 164 7.93 -0.02 9.35
CA PHE A 164 7.18 -0.67 10.41
C PHE A 164 5.67 -0.44 10.26
N TYR A 165 5.28 0.75 9.79
CA TYR A 165 3.90 1.07 9.53
C TYR A 165 3.28 0.23 8.40
N PHE A 166 3.95 0.16 7.24
CA PHE A 166 3.48 -0.67 6.14
C PHE A 166 3.52 -2.16 6.49
N LEU A 167 4.44 -2.58 7.35
CA LEU A 167 4.48 -3.95 7.86
C LEU A 167 3.26 -4.26 8.74
N HIS A 168 2.89 -3.34 9.62
CA HIS A 168 1.65 -3.40 10.39
C HIS A 168 0.42 -3.56 9.47
N LEU A 169 0.30 -2.71 8.44
CA LEU A 169 -0.81 -2.75 7.48
C LEU A 169 -0.83 -4.05 6.66
N ALA A 170 0.34 -4.53 6.22
CA ALA A 170 0.46 -5.77 5.47
C ALA A 170 -0.03 -6.98 6.29
N ILE A 171 0.29 -7.02 7.58
CA ILE A 171 -0.20 -8.09 8.48
C ILE A 171 -1.70 -8.01 8.67
N LEU A 172 -2.27 -6.80 8.82
CA LEU A 172 -3.73 -6.65 8.89
C LEU A 172 -4.38 -7.15 7.60
N SER A 173 -3.82 -6.81 6.44
CA SER A 173 -4.31 -7.30 5.15
C SER A 173 -4.27 -8.83 5.06
N ASP A 174 -3.20 -9.47 5.54
CA ASP A 174 -3.09 -10.94 5.60
C ASP A 174 -4.13 -11.56 6.54
N ILE A 175 -4.45 -10.90 7.67
CA ILE A 175 -5.47 -11.38 8.62
C ILE A 175 -6.85 -11.39 7.97
N LYS A 176 -7.16 -10.40 7.12
CA LYS A 176 -8.43 -10.35 6.38
C LYS A 176 -8.51 -11.48 5.35
N ASP A 177 -7.43 -11.67 4.60
CA ASP A 177 -7.42 -12.57 3.45
C ASP A 177 -7.27 -14.05 3.86
N ILE A 178 -6.97 -14.35 5.14
CA ILE A 178 -6.75 -15.73 5.65
C ILE A 178 -7.84 -16.74 5.28
N ARG A 179 -9.10 -16.31 5.12
CA ARG A 179 -10.24 -17.19 4.77
C ARG A 179 -10.28 -17.55 3.28
N LEU A 180 -9.65 -16.74 2.43
CA LEU A 180 -9.62 -16.89 0.98
C LEU A 180 -8.25 -17.40 0.49
N ASP A 181 -7.22 -17.26 1.32
CA ASP A 181 -5.86 -17.70 1.01
C ASP A 181 -5.77 -19.25 0.99
N PRO A 182 -5.07 -19.84 0.01
CA PRO A 182 -4.78 -21.27 0.00
C PRO A 182 -4.06 -21.76 1.26
N ILE A 183 -4.32 -23.02 1.66
CA ILE A 183 -3.73 -23.66 2.85
C ILE A 183 -2.19 -23.64 2.81
N ASP A 184 -1.60 -23.73 1.62
CA ASP A 184 -0.14 -23.77 1.43
C ASP A 184 0.55 -22.40 1.64
N TRP A 185 -0.21 -21.31 1.79
CA TRP A 185 0.36 -19.98 1.97
C TRP A 185 0.74 -19.77 3.43
N LYS A 186 2.03 -19.49 3.68
CA LYS A 186 2.60 -19.35 5.02
C LYS A 186 2.67 -17.89 5.44
N THR A 187 1.53 -17.22 5.52
CA THR A 187 1.43 -15.84 6.03
C THR A 187 1.60 -15.82 7.56
N ILE A 188 1.87 -14.64 8.13
CA ILE A 188 1.94 -14.47 9.60
C ILE A 188 0.69 -15.02 10.31
N PRO A 189 -0.55 -14.68 9.88
CA PRO A 189 -1.75 -15.22 10.53
C PRO A 189 -2.02 -16.68 10.25
N SER A 190 -1.61 -17.26 9.11
CA SER A 190 -1.80 -18.71 8.88
C SER A 190 -0.86 -19.57 9.73
N VAL A 191 0.35 -19.08 10.02
CA VAL A 191 1.35 -19.80 10.83
C VAL A 191 1.15 -19.57 12.33
N LEU A 192 0.91 -18.33 12.77
CA LEU A 192 0.80 -17.99 14.20
C LEU A 192 -0.64 -18.01 14.73
N GLY A 193 -1.62 -18.04 13.84
CA GLY A 193 -3.03 -17.81 14.17
C GLY A 193 -3.37 -16.32 14.25
N ILE A 194 -4.65 -16.01 14.04
CA ILE A 194 -5.18 -14.64 13.96
C ILE A 194 -4.85 -13.82 15.21
N SER A 195 -5.03 -14.39 16.40
CA SER A 195 -4.82 -13.66 17.66
C SER A 195 -3.37 -13.23 17.85
N ARG A 196 -2.40 -14.11 17.56
CA ARG A 196 -0.97 -13.77 17.66
C ARG A 196 -0.55 -12.81 16.55
N ALA A 197 -1.07 -12.98 15.34
CA ALA A 197 -0.79 -12.04 14.24
C ALA A 197 -1.26 -10.62 14.54
N LYS A 198 -2.39 -10.44 15.25
CA LYS A 198 -2.82 -9.13 15.74
C LYS A 198 -1.81 -8.51 16.70
N TRP A 199 -1.29 -9.29 17.65
CA TRP A 199 -0.25 -8.82 18.57
C TRP A 199 1.03 -8.44 17.82
N VAL A 200 1.49 -9.26 16.87
CA VAL A 200 2.64 -8.94 16.03
C VAL A 200 2.40 -7.65 15.23
N SER A 201 1.22 -7.48 14.65
CA SER A 201 0.82 -6.26 13.96
C SER A 201 0.85 -5.04 14.90
N LEU A 202 0.39 -5.17 16.14
CA LEU A 202 0.44 -4.10 17.14
C LEU A 202 1.88 -3.76 17.56
N VAL A 203 2.77 -4.74 17.69
CA VAL A 203 4.19 -4.50 17.97
C VAL A 203 4.84 -3.71 16.85
N PHE A 204 4.55 -4.03 15.59
CA PHE A 204 5.06 -3.24 14.46
C PHE A 204 4.46 -1.85 14.39
N ALA A 205 3.18 -1.68 14.74
CA ALA A 205 2.63 -0.36 14.95
C ALA A 205 3.50 0.37 15.99
N LEU A 206 3.66 -0.18 17.21
CA LEU A 206 4.46 0.37 18.32
C LEU A 206 5.87 0.81 17.89
N GLY A 207 6.58 -0.03 17.14
CA GLY A 207 7.87 0.33 16.56
C GLY A 207 7.79 1.57 15.65
N SER A 208 6.77 1.64 14.79
CA SER A 208 6.54 2.79 13.90
C SER A 208 6.39 4.11 14.67
N PHE A 209 5.67 4.11 15.80
CA PHE A 209 5.51 5.29 16.66
C PHE A 209 6.83 5.74 17.22
N ILE A 210 7.61 4.81 17.77
CA ILE A 210 8.90 5.13 18.40
C ILE A 210 9.78 5.82 17.37
N PHE A 211 9.89 5.27 16.15
CA PHE A 211 10.67 5.87 15.08
C PHE A 211 10.15 7.23 14.60
N PHE A 212 8.83 7.46 14.61
CA PHE A 212 8.27 8.77 14.28
C PHE A 212 8.53 9.80 15.39
N VAL A 213 8.38 9.45 16.67
CA VAL A 213 8.70 10.36 17.78
C VAL A 213 10.18 10.76 17.76
N LEU A 214 11.05 9.82 17.44
CA LEU A 214 12.50 10.07 17.34
C LEU A 214 12.89 10.89 16.10
N SER A 215 11.99 11.06 15.14
CA SER A 215 12.28 11.80 13.90
C SER A 215 11.96 13.29 14.08
N PRO A 216 12.94 14.21 13.95
CA PRO A 216 12.70 15.65 14.06
C PRO A 216 11.65 16.18 13.05
N LEU A 217 11.61 15.59 11.85
CA LEU A 217 10.60 15.90 10.82
C LEU A 217 9.16 15.55 11.24
N CYS A 218 9.00 14.76 12.30
CA CYS A 218 7.72 14.25 12.76
C CYS A 218 7.39 14.69 14.20
N GLN A 219 8.20 15.54 14.84
CA GLN A 219 8.06 15.89 16.28
C GLN A 219 6.78 16.68 16.63
N ASN A 220 6.12 17.36 15.68
CA ASN A 220 4.90 18.15 15.92
C ASN A 220 3.59 17.32 15.91
N SER A 221 3.63 16.02 16.18
CA SER A 221 2.55 15.11 15.74
C SER A 221 1.50 14.70 16.78
N LEU A 222 0.41 15.47 16.86
CA LEU A 222 -0.94 14.94 17.15
C LEU A 222 -1.28 13.70 16.27
N TRP A 223 -0.58 13.55 15.14
CA TRP A 223 -0.70 12.51 14.12
C TRP A 223 -0.34 11.10 14.57
N ILE A 224 0.63 10.99 15.48
CA ILE A 224 1.02 9.70 16.06
C ILE A 224 -0.12 9.17 16.96
N GLY A 225 -0.84 10.06 17.66
CA GLY A 225 -2.02 9.68 18.46
C GLY A 225 -3.20 9.19 17.62
N LEU A 226 -3.45 9.79 16.45
CA LEU A 226 -4.55 9.39 15.55
C LEU A 226 -4.24 8.11 14.74
N LEU A 227 -2.99 7.91 14.33
CA LEU A 227 -2.51 6.63 13.77
C LEU A 227 -2.79 5.47 14.74
N TYR A 228 -2.60 5.72 16.03
CA TYR A 228 -2.81 4.74 17.09
C TYR A 228 -4.26 4.56 17.48
N PHE A 229 -5.03 5.65 17.46
CA PHE A 229 -6.48 5.57 17.59
C PHE A 229 -7.10 4.72 16.47
N SER A 230 -6.57 4.83 15.26
CA SER A 230 -7.04 4.07 14.09
C SER A 230 -6.73 2.58 14.16
N THR A 231 -5.56 2.21 14.72
CA THR A 231 -5.17 0.82 14.97
C THR A 231 -5.89 0.23 16.18
N TRP A 232 -6.06 1.02 17.25
CA TRP A 232 -6.88 0.70 18.42
C TRP A 232 -8.35 0.43 18.04
N TYR A 233 -8.99 1.35 17.30
CA TYR A 233 -10.35 1.18 16.79
C TYR A 233 -10.52 -0.10 15.96
N PHE A 234 -9.52 -0.46 15.15
CA PHE A 234 -9.55 -1.67 14.32
C PHE A 234 -9.39 -2.97 15.11
N LEU A 235 -8.57 -2.96 16.16
CA LEU A 235 -8.39 -4.10 17.05
C LEU A 235 -9.65 -4.33 17.91
N GLU A 236 -10.33 -3.25 18.31
CA GLU A 236 -11.47 -3.28 19.22
C GLU A 236 -12.81 -3.64 18.53
N ARG A 237 -13.01 -3.27 17.25
CA ARG A 237 -14.33 -3.42 16.58
C ARG A 237 -14.74 -4.81 16.05
N LYS A 238 -14.08 -5.91 16.45
CA LYS A 238 -14.42 -7.32 16.06
C LYS A 238 -14.30 -7.59 14.55
N SER A 239 -13.61 -8.63 14.09
CA SER A 239 -14.00 -10.05 14.20
C SER A 239 -15.48 -10.40 13.88
N ALA A 240 -16.36 -9.45 13.54
CA ALA A 240 -17.80 -9.70 13.39
C ALA A 240 -18.45 -9.05 12.16
N THR A 241 -17.79 -8.14 11.43
CA THR A 241 -18.33 -7.64 10.15
C THR A 241 -17.25 -7.65 9.06
N PRO A 242 -17.47 -8.34 7.92
CA PRO A 242 -16.46 -8.50 6.87
C PRO A 242 -16.25 -7.23 6.01
N ASN A 243 -16.88 -6.11 6.36
CA ASN A 243 -17.15 -5.02 5.41
C ASN A 243 -16.43 -3.68 5.70
N ILE A 244 -15.44 -3.67 6.59
CA ILE A 244 -14.62 -2.47 6.82
C ILE A 244 -13.43 -2.50 5.84
N SER A 245 -13.45 -1.63 4.84
CA SER A 245 -12.35 -1.50 3.86
C SER A 245 -11.18 -0.71 4.44
N TYR A 246 -9.95 -1.25 4.32
CA TYR A 246 -8.68 -0.56 4.67
C TYR A 246 -8.52 0.78 3.97
N ASP A 247 -9.25 1.01 2.86
CA ASP A 247 -9.34 2.31 2.21
C ASP A 247 -9.75 3.40 3.21
N LYS A 248 -10.63 3.12 4.18
CA LYS A 248 -11.03 4.12 5.19
C LYS A 248 -9.89 4.52 6.11
N LEU A 249 -9.04 3.56 6.51
CA LEU A 249 -7.81 3.82 7.29
C LEU A 249 -6.82 4.65 6.47
N LEU A 250 -6.63 4.25 5.21
CA LEU A 250 -5.73 4.92 4.30
C LEU A 250 -6.21 6.35 3.96
N TRP A 251 -7.52 6.57 3.86
CA TRP A 251 -8.13 7.89 3.67
C TRP A 251 -7.91 8.81 4.86
N VAL A 252 -8.04 8.31 6.09
CA VAL A 252 -7.71 9.09 7.29
C VAL A 252 -6.26 9.53 7.21
N LEU A 253 -5.31 8.61 6.99
CA LEU A 253 -3.89 8.96 6.86
C LEU A 253 -3.62 9.98 5.76
N THR A 254 -4.27 9.80 4.62
CA THR A 254 -4.09 10.64 3.44
C THR A 254 -4.50 12.08 3.71
N LEU A 255 -5.65 12.28 4.36
CA LEU A 255 -6.10 13.61 4.78
C LEU A 255 -5.15 14.22 5.80
N LEU A 256 -4.65 13.41 6.74
CA LEU A 256 -3.72 13.87 7.76
C LEU A 256 -2.34 14.26 7.16
N PHE A 257 -1.79 13.49 6.22
CA PHE A 257 -0.52 13.78 5.55
C PHE A 257 -0.61 14.92 4.53
N PHE A 258 -1.74 15.09 3.85
CA PHE A 258 -1.97 16.26 2.99
C PHE A 258 -1.84 17.56 3.78
N MET A 259 -2.36 17.60 5.01
CA MET A 259 -2.27 18.78 5.88
C MET A 259 -0.83 19.09 6.34
N ILE A 260 0.05 18.10 6.45
CA ILE A 260 1.47 18.28 6.84
C ILE A 260 2.25 19.07 5.79
N ARG A 261 1.91 18.96 4.51
CA ARG A 261 2.63 19.68 3.45
C ARG A 261 2.39 21.19 3.46
N PHE A 262 1.34 21.66 4.14
CA PHE A 262 0.89 23.06 4.13
C PHE A 262 0.96 23.74 5.52
N LEU A 263 1.60 23.10 6.51
CA LEU A 263 1.92 23.65 7.83
C LEU A 263 3.44 23.81 7.96
#